data_AF-A0A434R1D7-F1
#
_entry.id   AF-A0A434R1D7-F1
#
_cell.length_a   1.000
_cell.length_b   1.000
_cell.length_c   1.000
_cell.angle_alpha   90.00
_cell.angle_beta   90.00
_cell.angle_gamma   90.00
#
_symmetry.space_group_name_H-M   'P 1'
#
loop_
_entity.id
_entity.type
_entity.pdbx_description
1 polymer ?
#
loop_
_entity_poly.entity_id
_entity_poly.type
_entity_poly.pdbx_seq_one_letter_code
_entity_poly.pdbx_strand_id
1 'polypeptide(L)'
;HGADNIRDFFRVFLQMSVVLTFAGAQPVVKVGRVAGQFAKPRSSDSETKAGVTLPSYRGDIINGIEFDAASRIPDPARQEMAYRQSAATLNLLRAFAQGGYASLENVHRWMLGFVADSPQGEKYESLANRITETMDFMRAVGITSETNFALRETDFYTSHEALLLGYEEALTRVDSTSGDGYATSGHMIGIGDRTRQPDHAHVEYCRGIENPLGLKCGPSLTPDGLLELIDLLNP
;
A
#
# COMPACT_ATOMS: atom_id res chain seq x y z
N HIS A 1 -12.66 -3.12 -8.16
CA HIS A 1 -11.88 -4.38 -8.04
C HIS A 1 -12.78 -5.48 -7.49
N GLY A 2 -12.65 -6.72 -7.96
CA GLY A 2 -13.37 -7.87 -7.38
C GLY A 2 -12.79 -8.28 -6.04
N ALA A 3 -13.60 -8.88 -5.17
CA ALA A 3 -13.19 -9.35 -3.84
C ALA A 3 -12.04 -10.37 -3.92
N ASP A 4 -12.04 -11.23 -4.94
CA ASP A 4 -10.97 -12.21 -5.18
C ASP A 4 -9.61 -11.54 -5.39
N ASN A 5 -9.55 -10.46 -6.18
CA ASN A 5 -8.29 -9.73 -6.41
C ASN A 5 -7.73 -9.11 -5.12
N ILE A 6 -8.61 -8.57 -4.26
CA ILE A 6 -8.20 -7.98 -2.97
C ILE A 6 -7.69 -9.09 -2.04
N ARG A 7 -8.40 -10.22 -1.98
CA ARG A 7 -7.99 -11.41 -1.22
C ARG A 7 -6.63 -11.94 -1.67
N ASP A 8 -6.43 -12.09 -2.98
CA ASP A 8 -5.23 -12.69 -3.54
C ASP A 8 -4.03 -11.75 -3.40
N PHE A 9 -4.24 -10.43 -3.57
CA PHE A 9 -3.25 -9.42 -3.21
C PHE A 9 -2.83 -9.54 -1.73
N PHE A 10 -3.79 -9.62 -0.82
CA PHE A 10 -3.52 -9.72 0.62
C PHE A 10 -2.80 -11.03 0.95
N ARG A 11 -3.20 -12.15 0.34
CA ARG A 11 -2.55 -13.47 0.48
C ARG A 11 -1.05 -13.41 0.15
N VAL A 12 -0.70 -12.85 -1.01
CA VAL A 12 0.70 -12.70 -1.42
C VAL A 12 1.48 -11.86 -0.41
N PHE A 13 0.88 -10.78 0.08
CA PHE A 13 1.50 -9.92 1.08
C PHE A 13 1.84 -10.67 2.38
N LEU A 14 0.92 -11.52 2.85
CA LEU A 14 1.13 -12.34 4.04
C LEU A 14 2.21 -13.40 3.83
N GLN A 15 2.22 -14.08 2.68
CA GLN A 15 3.25 -15.08 2.33
C GLN A 15 4.65 -14.46 2.36
N MET A 16 4.82 -13.29 1.71
CA MET A 16 6.09 -12.55 1.75
C MET A 16 6.47 -12.17 3.18
N SER A 17 5.51 -11.70 3.99
CA SER A 17 5.77 -11.24 5.34
C SER A 17 6.28 -12.35 6.27
N VAL A 18 5.75 -13.58 6.13
CA VAL A 18 6.19 -14.73 6.94
C VAL A 18 7.61 -15.15 6.56
N VAL A 19 7.90 -15.19 5.25
CA VAL A 19 9.26 -15.47 4.74
C VAL A 19 10.26 -14.44 5.28
N LEU A 20 9.95 -13.15 5.19
CA LEU A 20 10.81 -12.08 5.67
C LEU A 20 10.98 -12.10 7.20
N THR A 21 9.89 -12.36 7.94
CA THR A 21 9.92 -12.46 9.41
C THR A 21 10.81 -13.61 9.85
N PHE A 22 10.67 -14.78 9.22
CA PHE A 22 11.47 -15.95 9.55
C PHE A 22 12.95 -15.77 9.18
N ALA A 23 13.23 -15.31 7.96
CA ALA A 23 14.61 -15.15 7.49
C ALA A 23 15.36 -14.01 8.20
N GLY A 24 14.64 -12.93 8.55
CA GLY A 24 15.21 -11.78 9.24
C GLY A 24 15.20 -11.90 10.78
N ALA A 25 14.45 -12.85 11.34
CA ALA A 25 14.21 -12.98 12.77
C ALA A 25 13.75 -11.65 13.43
N GLN A 26 12.97 -10.85 12.71
CA GLN A 26 12.48 -9.54 13.13
C GLN A 26 11.01 -9.35 12.72
N PRO A 27 10.23 -8.57 13.48
CA PRO A 27 8.87 -8.21 13.07
C PRO A 27 8.85 -7.46 11.73
N VAL A 28 7.91 -7.82 10.86
CA VAL A 28 7.69 -7.15 9.57
C VAL A 28 6.43 -6.30 9.62
N VAL A 29 6.56 -4.98 9.43
CA VAL A 29 5.42 -4.07 9.27
C VAL A 29 4.85 -4.20 7.86
N LYS A 30 3.53 -4.36 7.77
CA LYS A 30 2.85 -4.64 6.50
C LYS A 30 2.11 -3.40 6.00
N VAL A 31 2.66 -2.73 5.00
CA VAL A 31 2.07 -1.53 4.39
C VAL A 31 1.77 -1.78 2.91
N GLY A 32 0.49 -1.92 2.58
CA GLY A 32 0.03 -2.17 1.22
C GLY A 32 -0.26 -0.90 0.43
N ARG A 33 0.21 -0.85 -0.82
CA ARG A 33 -0.17 0.21 -1.77
C ARG A 33 -1.56 -0.03 -2.34
N VAL A 34 -2.59 0.19 -1.52
CA VAL A 34 -3.98 -0.24 -1.76
C VAL A 34 -4.97 0.73 -1.10
N ALA A 35 -6.25 0.69 -1.52
CA ALA A 35 -7.34 1.48 -0.97
C ALA A 35 -7.09 3.01 -0.98
N GLY A 36 -6.56 3.53 -2.10
CA GLY A 36 -6.27 4.96 -2.26
C GLY A 36 -5.38 5.27 -3.48
N GLN A 37 -4.65 4.27 -3.98
CA GLN A 37 -3.67 4.43 -5.07
C GLN A 37 -4.28 4.52 -6.48
N PHE A 38 -5.16 5.50 -6.69
CA PHE A 38 -5.83 5.70 -7.98
C PHE A 38 -5.10 6.69 -8.88
N ALA A 39 -4.59 7.80 -8.33
CA ALA A 39 -3.90 8.82 -9.11
C ALA A 39 -2.53 8.32 -9.64
N LYS A 40 -2.15 8.78 -10.83
CA LYS A 40 -0.89 8.43 -11.51
C LYS A 40 -0.20 9.69 -12.05
N PRO A 41 1.06 9.97 -11.67
CA PRO A 41 1.81 11.06 -12.29
C PRO A 41 2.21 10.63 -13.71
N ARG A 42 2.27 11.59 -14.65
CA ARG A 42 2.61 11.34 -16.06
C ARG A 42 3.80 12.20 -16.47
N SER A 43 4.61 11.67 -17.38
CA SER A 43 5.75 12.38 -17.97
C SER A 43 5.34 13.39 -19.04
N SER A 44 4.12 13.25 -19.59
CA SER A 44 3.56 14.11 -20.62
C SER A 44 2.08 14.35 -20.33
N ASP A 45 1.61 15.56 -20.62
CA ASP A 45 0.20 15.93 -20.48
C ASP A 45 -0.69 15.26 -21.52
N SER A 46 -0.10 14.79 -22.62
CA SER A 46 -0.80 14.14 -23.72
C SER A 46 -0.18 12.78 -24.12
N GLU A 47 -1.01 11.95 -24.73
CA GLU A 47 -0.68 10.64 -25.31
C GLU A 47 -1.13 10.63 -26.78
N THR A 48 -0.25 10.21 -27.68
CA THR A 48 -0.54 10.10 -29.12
C THR A 48 -0.56 8.65 -29.56
N LYS A 49 -1.63 8.21 -30.21
CA LYS A 49 -1.74 6.89 -30.85
C LYS A 49 -2.34 7.04 -32.24
N ALA A 50 -1.72 6.39 -33.22
CA ALA A 50 -2.18 6.41 -34.62
C ALA A 50 -2.49 7.83 -35.17
N GLY A 51 -1.67 8.83 -34.80
CA GLY A 51 -1.82 10.21 -35.25
C GLY A 51 -2.85 11.05 -34.48
N VAL A 52 -3.60 10.47 -33.54
CA VAL A 52 -4.53 11.19 -32.66
C VAL A 52 -3.86 11.48 -31.32
N THR A 53 -3.95 12.73 -30.85
CA THR A 53 -3.39 13.18 -29.56
C THR A 53 -4.50 13.51 -28.58
N LEU A 54 -4.50 12.89 -27.41
CA LEU A 54 -5.48 13.10 -26.33
C LEU A 54 -4.76 13.39 -25.00
N PRO A 55 -5.44 13.97 -23.99
CA PRO A 55 -4.88 14.08 -22.65
C PRO A 55 -4.45 12.71 -22.11
N SER A 56 -3.34 12.67 -21.37
CA SER A 56 -2.87 11.45 -20.72
C SER A 56 -3.87 10.92 -19.69
N TYR A 57 -4.02 9.60 -19.61
CA TYR A 57 -4.67 8.95 -18.47
C TYR A 57 -3.90 9.25 -17.16
N ARG A 58 -4.56 9.80 -16.15
CA ARG A 58 -3.93 10.19 -14.86
C ARG A 58 -4.42 9.35 -13.68
N GLY A 59 -5.03 8.21 -13.96
CA GLY A 59 -5.62 7.35 -12.95
C GLY A 59 -7.13 7.49 -12.88
N ASP A 60 -7.79 6.43 -12.43
CA ASP A 60 -9.27 6.33 -12.45
C ASP A 60 -9.99 7.40 -11.64
N ILE A 61 -9.28 8.02 -10.69
CA ILE A 61 -9.76 9.15 -9.86
C ILE A 61 -9.83 10.48 -10.64
N ILE A 62 -9.16 10.57 -11.80
CA ILE A 62 -9.15 11.77 -12.64
C ILE A 62 -9.91 11.52 -13.96
N ASN A 63 -9.51 10.50 -14.74
CA ASN A 63 -10.10 10.21 -16.04
C ASN A 63 -10.04 8.71 -16.37
N GLY A 64 -10.66 8.30 -17.48
CA GLY A 64 -10.72 6.91 -17.94
C GLY A 64 -9.46 6.45 -18.68
N ILE A 65 -9.17 5.15 -18.61
CA ILE A 65 -8.00 4.53 -19.26
C ILE A 65 -8.15 4.47 -20.79
N GLU A 66 -9.39 4.33 -21.27
CA GLU A 66 -9.73 4.20 -22.68
C GLU A 66 -9.18 5.37 -23.50
N PHE A 67 -8.73 5.07 -24.72
CA PHE A 67 -8.12 6.05 -25.61
C PHE A 67 -9.17 6.69 -26.54
N ASP A 68 -10.07 7.44 -25.93
CA ASP A 68 -11.09 8.22 -26.63
C ASP A 68 -11.27 9.60 -25.96
N ALA A 69 -11.78 10.57 -26.72
CA ALA A 69 -11.87 11.95 -26.26
C ALA A 69 -12.78 12.11 -25.03
N ALA A 70 -13.87 11.35 -24.93
CA ALA A 70 -14.81 11.46 -23.81
C ALA A 70 -14.21 10.91 -22.53
N SER A 71 -13.56 9.74 -22.59
CA SER A 71 -12.93 9.10 -21.44
C SER A 71 -11.77 9.91 -20.87
N ARG A 72 -11.07 10.72 -21.68
CA ARG A 72 -9.90 11.49 -21.23
C ARG A 72 -10.23 12.83 -20.57
N ILE A 73 -11.49 13.29 -20.63
CA ILE A 73 -11.95 14.49 -19.90
C ILE A 73 -11.91 14.20 -18.39
N PRO A 74 -11.24 15.03 -17.57
CA PRO A 74 -11.29 14.90 -16.13
C PRO A 74 -12.72 15.02 -15.59
N ASP A 75 -13.11 14.09 -14.72
CA ASP A 75 -14.45 14.05 -14.12
C ASP A 75 -14.34 14.06 -12.58
N PRO A 76 -14.77 15.12 -11.89
CA PRO A 76 -14.67 15.21 -10.44
C PRO A 76 -15.50 14.16 -9.69
N ALA A 77 -16.57 13.60 -10.30
CA ALA A 77 -17.38 12.54 -9.67
C ALA A 77 -16.55 11.26 -9.43
N ARG A 78 -15.44 11.08 -10.14
CA ARG A 78 -14.50 9.98 -9.93
C ARG A 78 -13.82 10.00 -8.56
N GLN A 79 -13.72 11.16 -7.92
CA GLN A 79 -13.20 11.27 -6.55
C GLN A 79 -14.12 10.56 -5.55
N GLU A 80 -15.44 10.70 -5.68
CA GLU A 80 -16.40 9.97 -4.86
C GLU A 80 -16.34 8.46 -5.12
N MET A 81 -16.17 8.05 -6.38
CA MET A 81 -16.00 6.65 -6.75
C MET A 81 -14.73 6.05 -6.13
N ALA A 82 -13.61 6.79 -6.21
CA ALA A 82 -12.35 6.39 -5.60
C ALA A 82 -12.48 6.26 -4.07
N TYR A 83 -13.18 7.19 -3.41
CA TYR A 83 -13.47 7.10 -1.98
C TYR A 83 -14.28 5.85 -1.64
N ARG A 84 -15.41 5.61 -2.32
CA ARG A 84 -16.26 4.43 -2.07
C ARG A 84 -15.50 3.12 -2.27
N GLN A 85 -14.69 3.04 -3.34
CA GLN A 85 -13.87 1.86 -3.61
C GLN A 85 -12.76 1.68 -2.57
N SER A 86 -12.14 2.76 -2.10
CA SER A 86 -11.15 2.74 -1.02
C SER A 86 -11.76 2.20 0.27
N ALA A 87 -12.89 2.75 0.69
CA ALA A 87 -13.60 2.35 1.90
C ALA A 87 -14.01 0.87 1.85
N ALA A 88 -14.62 0.42 0.74
CA ALA A 88 -15.00 -0.98 0.57
C ALA A 88 -13.78 -1.93 0.58
N THR A 89 -12.69 -1.54 -0.07
CA THR A 89 -11.45 -2.32 -0.10
C THR A 89 -10.81 -2.42 1.30
N LEU A 90 -10.70 -1.30 2.02
CA LEU A 90 -10.13 -1.27 3.36
C LEU A 90 -11.00 -2.05 4.36
N ASN A 91 -12.33 -1.95 4.25
CA ASN A 91 -13.24 -2.74 5.07
C ASN A 91 -13.00 -4.24 4.88
N LEU A 92 -12.86 -4.70 3.63
CA LEU A 92 -12.57 -6.11 3.34
C LEU A 92 -11.19 -6.53 3.84
N LEU A 93 -10.17 -5.68 3.67
CA LEU A 93 -8.82 -5.95 4.18
C LEU A 93 -8.79 -6.08 5.70
N ARG A 94 -9.50 -5.20 6.43
CA ARG A 94 -9.65 -5.30 7.90
C ARG A 94 -10.32 -6.61 8.30
N ALA A 95 -11.38 -7.01 7.59
CA ALA A 95 -12.04 -8.29 7.81
C ALA A 95 -11.10 -9.48 7.59
N PHE A 96 -10.23 -9.46 6.58
CA PHE A 96 -9.23 -10.52 6.39
C PHE A 96 -8.12 -10.50 7.43
N ALA A 97 -7.66 -9.31 7.83
CA ALA A 97 -6.58 -9.11 8.78
C ALA A 97 -6.95 -9.58 10.20
N GLN A 98 -8.18 -9.34 10.63
CA GLN A 98 -8.68 -9.62 11.98
C GLN A 98 -9.61 -10.84 12.05
N GLY A 99 -10.27 -11.20 10.95
CA GLY A 99 -11.27 -12.29 10.91
C GLY A 99 -10.69 -13.71 10.79
N GLY A 100 -9.40 -13.91 11.10
CA GLY A 100 -8.73 -15.22 11.07
C GLY A 100 -8.25 -15.70 9.70
N TYR A 101 -8.57 -14.99 8.60
CA TYR A 101 -7.97 -15.29 7.28
C TYR A 101 -6.44 -15.12 7.33
N ALA A 102 -5.95 -14.12 8.06
CA ALA A 102 -4.53 -13.84 8.23
C ALA A 102 -3.77 -14.78 9.19
N SER A 103 -4.41 -15.83 9.72
CA SER A 103 -3.74 -16.72 10.67
C SER A 103 -2.47 -17.35 10.08
N LEU A 104 -1.45 -17.52 10.90
CA LEU A 104 -0.17 -18.06 10.46
C LEU A 104 -0.31 -19.47 9.86
N GLU A 105 -1.27 -20.26 10.35
CA GLU A 105 -1.59 -21.59 9.83
C GLU A 105 -2.15 -21.56 8.41
N ASN A 106 -3.01 -20.59 8.10
CA ASN A 106 -3.52 -20.41 6.74
C ASN A 106 -2.39 -19.97 5.80
N VAL A 107 -1.55 -19.02 6.25
CA VAL A 107 -0.41 -18.52 5.46
C VAL A 107 0.59 -19.64 5.16
N HIS A 108 0.88 -20.47 6.16
CA HIS A 108 1.74 -21.64 6.01
C HIS A 108 1.20 -22.61 4.96
N ARG A 109 -0.11 -22.92 5.00
CA ARG A 109 -0.76 -23.80 4.02
C ARG A 109 -0.65 -23.26 2.59
N TRP A 110 -0.85 -21.95 2.39
CA TRP A 110 -0.72 -21.33 1.07
C TRP A 110 0.72 -21.33 0.57
N MET A 111 1.69 -21.10 1.46
CA MET A 111 3.11 -21.17 1.13
C MET A 111 3.50 -22.56 0.63
N LEU A 112 3.07 -23.63 1.31
CA LEU A 112 3.34 -25.01 0.86
C LEU A 112 2.77 -25.29 -0.54
N GLY A 113 1.54 -24.83 -0.82
CA GLY A 113 0.95 -24.96 -2.16
C GLY A 113 1.78 -24.25 -3.24
N PHE A 114 2.27 -23.04 -2.96
CA PHE A 114 3.12 -22.30 -3.89
C PHE A 114 4.47 -23.01 -4.18
N VAL A 115 5.09 -23.60 -3.16
CA VAL A 115 6.37 -24.31 -3.31
C VAL A 115 6.22 -25.56 -4.18
N ALA A 116 5.12 -26.31 -4.00
CA ALA A 116 4.86 -27.54 -4.76
C ALA A 116 4.73 -27.29 -6.27
N ASP A 117 4.21 -26.14 -6.68
CA ASP A 117 3.96 -25.80 -8.09
C ASP A 117 5.13 -25.02 -8.75
N SER A 118 6.23 -24.74 -8.02
CA SER A 118 7.29 -23.85 -8.47
C SER A 118 8.48 -24.59 -9.11
N PRO A 119 8.94 -24.20 -10.32
CA PRO A 119 10.16 -24.72 -10.93
C PRO A 119 11.45 -24.44 -10.13
N GLN A 120 11.40 -23.49 -9.18
CA GLN A 120 12.48 -23.20 -8.24
C GLN A 120 12.20 -23.74 -6.82
N GLY A 121 11.29 -24.73 -6.71
CA GLY A 121 10.77 -25.28 -5.46
C GLY A 121 11.85 -25.65 -4.44
N GLU A 122 12.94 -26.30 -4.85
CA GLU A 122 14.00 -26.79 -3.95
C GLU A 122 14.56 -25.71 -3.00
N LYS A 123 14.76 -24.48 -3.49
CA LYS A 123 15.29 -23.38 -2.65
C LYS A 123 14.26 -22.88 -1.64
N TYR A 124 12.98 -22.87 -2.00
CA TYR A 124 11.90 -22.44 -1.12
C TYR A 124 11.43 -23.56 -0.20
N GLU A 125 11.62 -24.82 -0.58
CA GLU A 125 11.23 -26.01 0.17
C GLU A 125 12.02 -26.13 1.48
N SER A 126 13.34 -25.92 1.45
CA SER A 126 14.14 -25.91 2.69
C SER A 126 13.65 -24.85 3.69
N LEU A 127 13.33 -23.66 3.20
CA LEU A 127 12.80 -22.58 4.04
C LEU A 127 11.40 -22.92 4.58
N ALA A 128 10.53 -23.43 3.70
CA ALA A 128 9.18 -23.83 4.05
C ALA A 128 9.19 -24.91 5.14
N ASN A 129 10.04 -25.93 5.00
CA ASN A 129 10.20 -27.00 5.99
C ASN A 129 10.66 -26.48 7.35
N ARG A 130 11.62 -25.55 7.39
CA ARG A 130 12.05 -24.93 8.66
C ARG A 130 10.95 -24.10 9.33
N ILE A 131 10.10 -23.45 8.54
CA ILE A 131 8.91 -22.76 9.05
C ILE A 131 7.92 -23.79 9.60
N THR A 132 7.68 -24.91 8.90
CA THR A 132 6.84 -26.02 9.39
C THR A 132 7.33 -26.51 10.75
N GLU A 133 8.61 -26.87 10.86
CA GLU A 133 9.22 -27.37 12.11
C GLU A 133 9.06 -26.38 13.25
N THR A 134 9.23 -25.08 12.98
CA THR A 134 9.06 -24.02 13.98
C THR A 134 7.61 -23.93 14.44
N MET A 135 6.64 -23.99 13.52
CA MET A 135 5.22 -23.98 13.86
C MET A 135 4.81 -25.22 14.65
N ASP A 136 5.35 -26.39 14.30
CA ASP A 136 5.10 -27.63 15.04
C ASP A 136 5.71 -27.59 16.44
N PHE A 137 6.90 -27.02 16.60
CA PHE A 137 7.49 -26.77 17.92
C PHE A 137 6.63 -25.83 18.76
N MET A 138 6.20 -24.69 18.18
CA MET A 138 5.30 -23.74 18.85
C MET A 138 4.01 -24.43 19.32
N ARG A 139 3.41 -25.26 18.45
CA ARG A 139 2.22 -26.06 18.81
C ARG A 139 2.50 -27.03 19.95
N ALA A 140 3.62 -27.73 19.91
CA ALA A 140 4.00 -28.71 20.93
C ALA A 140 4.20 -28.09 22.32
N VAL A 141 4.63 -26.83 22.39
CA VAL A 141 4.75 -26.07 23.65
C VAL A 141 3.50 -25.26 24.01
N GLY A 142 2.38 -25.44 23.30
CA GLY A 142 1.08 -24.85 23.61
C GLY A 142 0.84 -23.45 23.04
N ILE A 143 1.70 -22.98 22.12
CA ILE A 143 1.54 -21.69 21.43
C ILE A 143 0.87 -21.94 20.07
N THR A 144 -0.43 -21.65 19.99
CA THR A 144 -1.26 -21.86 18.79
C THR A 144 -2.05 -20.62 18.43
N SER A 145 -2.71 -20.61 17.28
CA SER A 145 -3.63 -19.53 16.87
C SER A 145 -4.87 -19.40 17.77
N GLU A 146 -5.20 -20.44 18.54
CA GLU A 146 -6.30 -20.46 19.51
C GLU A 146 -5.87 -19.87 20.86
N THR A 147 -4.62 -20.12 21.27
CA THR A 147 -4.08 -19.67 22.57
C THR A 147 -3.37 -18.32 22.48
N ASN A 148 -2.97 -17.88 21.29
CA ASN A 148 -2.22 -16.64 21.08
C ASN A 148 -2.79 -15.80 19.91
N PHE A 149 -3.35 -14.65 20.26
CA PHE A 149 -3.95 -13.70 19.31
C PHE A 149 -2.97 -13.22 18.22
N ALA A 150 -1.69 -13.04 18.57
CA ALA A 150 -0.67 -12.57 17.64
C ALA A 150 -0.37 -13.55 16.49
N LEU A 151 -0.82 -14.81 16.60
CA LEU A 151 -0.75 -15.82 15.53
C LEU A 151 -2.02 -15.91 14.69
N ARG A 152 -3.12 -15.33 15.17
CA ARG A 152 -4.44 -15.39 14.52
C ARG A 152 -4.70 -14.20 13.63
N GLU A 153 -4.22 -13.04 14.05
CA GLU A 153 -4.52 -11.74 13.44
C GLU A 153 -3.23 -11.00 13.13
N THR A 154 -3.31 -10.01 12.23
CA THR A 154 -2.15 -9.20 11.89
C THR A 154 -2.54 -7.78 11.55
N ASP A 155 -1.66 -6.83 11.86
CA ASP A 155 -1.85 -5.46 11.43
C ASP A 155 -1.53 -5.32 9.94
N PHE A 156 -2.39 -4.58 9.24
CA PHE A 156 -2.20 -4.23 7.85
C PHE A 156 -2.56 -2.77 7.62
N TYR A 157 -1.59 -2.02 7.13
CA TYR A 157 -1.69 -0.59 6.89
C TYR A 157 -1.82 -0.32 5.39
N THR A 158 -2.42 0.80 5.04
CA THR A 158 -2.60 1.24 3.65
C THR A 158 -1.75 2.45 3.34
N SER A 159 -1.29 2.53 2.10
CA SER A 159 -0.57 3.69 1.59
C SER A 159 -0.91 4.01 0.15
N HIS A 160 -0.74 5.27 -0.20
CA HIS A 160 -0.78 5.76 -1.57
C HIS A 160 0.04 7.04 -1.69
N GLU A 161 0.29 7.45 -2.93
CA GLU A 161 0.91 8.73 -3.24
C GLU A 161 -0.13 9.85 -3.14
N ALA A 162 0.11 10.86 -2.29
CA ALA A 162 -0.71 12.06 -2.14
C ALA A 162 -0.54 12.96 -3.36
N LEU A 163 -1.11 12.56 -4.50
CA LEU A 163 -0.89 13.25 -5.77
C LEU A 163 -1.98 14.29 -6.05
N LEU A 164 -3.24 13.94 -5.81
CA LEU A 164 -4.39 14.80 -6.07
C LEU A 164 -4.78 15.54 -4.79
N LEU A 165 -4.12 16.68 -4.53
CA LEU A 165 -4.19 17.36 -3.24
C LEU A 165 -5.61 17.75 -2.80
N GLY A 166 -6.51 18.11 -3.72
CA GLY A 166 -7.91 18.39 -3.35
C GLY A 166 -8.66 17.18 -2.79
N TYR A 167 -8.28 15.95 -3.21
CA TYR A 167 -8.81 14.72 -2.63
C TYR A 167 -8.22 14.45 -1.24
N GLU A 168 -6.92 14.70 -1.08
CA GLU A 168 -6.22 14.52 0.18
C GLU A 168 -6.72 15.50 1.24
N GLU A 169 -6.80 16.79 0.90
CA GLU A 169 -7.34 17.86 1.74
C GLU A 169 -8.75 17.54 2.23
N ALA A 170 -9.64 17.07 1.35
CA ALA A 170 -11.01 16.69 1.72
C ALA A 170 -11.09 15.53 2.73
N LEU A 171 -10.03 14.71 2.82
CA LEU A 171 -9.91 13.59 3.74
C LEU A 171 -8.97 13.87 4.92
N THR A 172 -8.41 15.07 5.02
CA THR A 172 -7.65 15.49 6.20
C THR A 172 -8.59 15.81 7.35
N ARG A 173 -8.26 15.33 8.54
CA ARG A 173 -9.04 15.52 9.77
C ARG A 173 -8.12 15.96 10.89
N VAL A 174 -8.68 16.76 11.80
CA VAL A 174 -8.02 17.12 13.05
C VAL A 174 -8.31 16.02 14.06
N ASP A 175 -7.26 15.45 14.67
CA ASP A 175 -7.43 14.50 15.77
C ASP A 175 -8.04 15.20 16.98
N SER A 176 -9.07 14.60 17.57
CA SER A 176 -9.82 15.21 18.68
C SER A 176 -9.04 15.23 20.00
N THR A 177 -7.93 14.48 20.10
CA THR A 177 -7.14 14.33 21.31
C THR A 177 -5.91 15.24 21.28
N SER A 178 -5.16 15.23 20.18
CA SER A 178 -3.94 16.04 20.04
C SER A 178 -4.17 17.40 19.39
N GLY A 179 -5.20 17.53 18.54
CA GLY A 179 -5.43 18.73 17.73
C GLY A 179 -4.62 18.77 16.44
N ASP A 180 -3.88 17.71 16.12
CA ASP A 180 -3.02 17.66 14.92
C ASP A 180 -3.79 17.20 13.67
N GLY A 181 -3.27 17.56 12.50
CA GLY A 181 -3.81 17.16 11.21
C GLY A 181 -3.35 15.76 10.79
N TYR A 182 -4.29 14.91 10.37
CA TYR A 182 -4.02 13.61 9.76
C TYR A 182 -4.75 13.48 8.44
N ALA A 183 -4.03 13.09 7.40
CA ALA A 183 -4.63 12.58 6.17
C ALA A 183 -5.29 11.22 6.46
N THR A 184 -6.62 11.18 6.55
CA THR A 184 -7.37 9.94 6.83
C THR A 184 -7.66 9.12 5.57
N SER A 185 -7.07 9.51 4.43
CA SER A 185 -7.13 8.80 3.16
C SER A 185 -6.27 7.53 3.13
N GLY A 186 -5.24 7.44 3.98
CA GLY A 186 -4.32 6.31 4.10
C GLY A 186 -3.57 6.36 5.43
N HIS A 187 -2.93 5.25 5.83
CA HIS A 187 -2.16 5.25 7.08
C HIS A 187 -0.80 5.93 6.88
N MET A 188 -0.11 5.55 5.79
CA MET A 188 1.16 6.14 5.36
C MET A 188 0.97 6.88 4.05
N ILE A 189 1.51 8.10 3.94
CA ILE A 189 1.32 8.96 2.78
C ILE A 189 2.63 9.15 2.02
N GLY A 190 2.59 8.98 0.70
CA GLY A 190 3.77 9.05 -0.16
C GLY A 190 3.87 10.33 -0.97
N ILE A 191 5.09 10.86 -1.11
CA ILE A 191 5.47 11.92 -2.04
C ILE A 191 6.19 11.30 -3.24
N GLY A 192 5.77 11.69 -4.45
CA GLY A 192 6.33 11.19 -5.71
C GLY A 192 7.65 11.86 -6.09
N ASP A 193 8.46 11.17 -6.90
CA ASP A 193 9.75 11.71 -7.37
C ASP A 193 9.58 12.95 -8.27
N ARG A 194 8.39 13.13 -8.87
CA ARG A 194 8.04 14.28 -9.70
C ARG A 194 7.38 15.42 -8.92
N THR A 195 7.06 15.20 -7.65
CA THR A 195 6.25 16.10 -6.81
C THR A 195 6.92 16.39 -5.46
N ARG A 196 8.25 16.24 -5.38
CA ARG A 196 9.04 16.45 -4.16
C ARG A 196 9.87 17.74 -4.18
N GLN A 197 9.44 18.75 -4.91
CA GLN A 197 10.11 20.05 -4.90
C GLN A 197 9.86 20.72 -3.54
N PRO A 198 10.91 21.19 -2.82
CA PRO A 198 10.78 21.73 -1.47
C PRO A 198 9.76 22.88 -1.33
N ASP A 199 9.61 23.70 -2.38
CA ASP A 199 8.76 24.88 -2.43
C ASP A 199 7.38 24.62 -3.08
N HIS A 200 7.03 23.35 -3.34
CA HIS A 200 5.77 22.98 -3.98
C HIS A 200 4.71 22.45 -3.00
N ALA A 201 3.45 22.52 -3.46
CA ALA A 201 2.27 22.20 -2.65
C ALA A 201 2.26 20.80 -2.03
N HIS A 202 2.89 19.81 -2.65
CA HIS A 202 2.94 18.44 -2.12
C HIS A 202 3.79 18.32 -0.87
N VAL A 203 4.95 18.99 -0.84
CA VAL A 203 5.81 19.05 0.35
C VAL A 203 5.13 19.86 1.43
N GLU A 204 4.54 21.01 1.06
CA GLU A 204 3.80 21.84 2.02
C GLU A 204 2.62 21.10 2.66
N TYR A 205 1.84 20.38 1.88
CA TYR A 205 0.74 19.55 2.39
C TYR A 205 1.26 18.47 3.36
N CYS A 206 2.30 17.74 2.96
CA CYS A 206 2.83 16.65 3.79
C CYS A 206 3.53 17.14 5.05
N ARG A 207 4.09 18.36 5.05
CA ARG A 207 4.65 19.01 6.23
C ARG A 207 3.59 19.34 7.28
N GLY A 208 2.33 19.48 6.89
CA GLY A 208 1.22 19.82 7.79
C GLY A 208 0.42 18.64 8.33
N ILE A 209 0.83 17.39 8.05
CA ILE A 209 0.16 16.19 8.55
C ILE A 209 1.11 15.32 9.38
N GLU A 210 0.56 14.63 10.37
CA GLU A 210 1.30 13.77 11.31
C GLU A 210 1.37 12.29 10.86
N ASN A 211 0.92 11.98 9.64
CA ASN A 211 1.04 10.64 9.09
C ASN A 211 2.53 10.29 8.88
N PRO A 212 2.93 9.01 9.07
CA PRO A 212 4.20 8.54 8.55
C PRO A 212 4.30 8.80 7.04
N LEU A 213 5.42 9.40 6.63
CA LEU A 213 5.65 9.80 5.24
C LEU A 213 6.59 8.85 4.52
N GLY A 214 6.34 8.68 3.22
CA GLY A 214 7.27 8.04 2.29
C GLY A 214 7.74 9.03 1.24
N LEU A 215 9.04 9.15 1.02
CA LEU A 215 9.62 10.01 -0.01
C LEU A 215 10.30 9.17 -1.09
N LYS A 216 9.94 9.37 -2.36
CA LYS A 216 10.66 8.73 -3.47
C LYS A 216 11.98 9.47 -3.74
N CYS A 217 13.10 8.80 -3.49
CA CYS A 217 14.45 9.31 -3.73
C CYS A 217 15.00 8.75 -5.06
N GLY A 218 14.63 9.38 -6.19
CA GLY A 218 15.15 9.03 -7.51
C GLY A 218 16.58 9.52 -7.75
N PRO A 219 17.21 9.14 -8.88
CA PRO A 219 18.61 9.46 -9.19
C PRO A 219 18.89 10.95 -9.40
N SER A 220 17.86 11.80 -9.55
CA SER A 220 17.99 13.25 -9.65
C SER A 220 18.06 13.95 -8.28
N LEU A 221 17.87 13.24 -7.16
CA LEU A 221 17.96 13.80 -5.82
C LEU A 221 19.43 13.87 -5.37
N THR A 222 19.90 15.08 -5.03
CA THR A 222 21.22 15.27 -4.42
C THR A 222 21.16 15.00 -2.92
N PRO A 223 22.30 14.66 -2.26
CA PRO A 223 22.35 14.52 -0.81
C PRO A 223 21.88 15.79 -0.08
N ASP A 224 22.33 16.97 -0.49
CA ASP A 224 21.92 18.24 0.14
C ASP A 224 20.42 18.50 -0.03
N GLY A 225 19.85 18.19 -1.21
CA GLY A 225 18.41 18.30 -1.42
C GLY A 225 17.60 17.28 -0.61
N LEU A 226 18.18 16.13 -0.26
CA LEU A 226 17.54 15.17 0.63
C LEU A 226 17.54 15.70 2.07
N LEU A 227 18.65 16.29 2.53
CA LEU A 227 18.73 16.90 3.85
C LEU A 227 17.72 18.05 3.99
N GLU A 228 17.62 18.92 2.99
CA GLU A 228 16.60 19.98 2.96
C GLU A 228 15.17 19.42 3.09
N LEU A 229 14.85 18.36 2.35
CA LEU A 229 13.53 17.72 2.44
C LEU A 229 13.29 17.04 3.79
N ILE A 230 14.32 16.48 4.43
CA ILE A 230 14.22 15.89 5.77
C ILE A 230 13.92 16.99 6.79
N ASP A 231 14.66 18.10 6.76
CA ASP A 231 14.45 19.24 7.67
C ASP A 231 13.03 19.83 7.53
N LEU A 232 12.46 19.81 6.31
CA LEU A 232 11.10 20.27 6.06
C LEU A 232 10.02 19.29 6.51
N LEU A 233 10.23 17.98 6.33
CA LEU A 233 9.19 16.96 6.53
C LEU A 233 9.27 16.24 7.88
N ASN A 234 10.38 16.38 8.60
CA ASN A 234 10.63 15.77 9.90
C ASN A 234 11.47 16.71 10.79
N PRO A 235 10.88 17.85 11.20
CA PRO A 235 11.56 18.90 11.95
C PRO A 235 11.89 18.52 13.41
#